data_AF-A0A2E0EFR9-F1
#
_entry.id   AF-A0A2E0EFR9-F1
#
_cell.length_a   1.000
_cell.length_b   1.000
_cell.length_c   1.000
_cell.angle_alpha   90.00
_cell.angle_beta   90.00
_cell.angle_gamma   90.00
#
_symmetry.space_group_name_H-M   'P 1'
#
loop_
_entity.id
_entity.type
_entity.pdbx_description
1 polymer ?
#
loop_
_entity_poly.entity_id
_entity_poly.type
_entity_poly.pdbx_seq_one_letter_code
_entity_poly.pdbx_strand_id
1 'polypeptide(L)'
;MVIFVGIIVGLVAAFIVVPSVDGSALREAAQQAADQPAGVIGALAAFGIAFVLRAIAWQRVLPELPFGQALAAIHLSLGANHVLPFRLGEPLRVISVVRRHRVGIEAATVSTITLRSADMLAVVGLGVLVAPTAFFGLVGIAGWLLLGLVVVAAFVGWRWLSKVAQRRADVVRPGAIALSLSAVAWIAESILVRQVATWVGINLSWSEAILVTTVAVAAQIAAIAPGGFGTYEAAAVAAYVVLGYDAESALIAALGAHALKTAYSLLVGVIAAFAPAPSLIGRFRLNKTEQKLAAGAISPEAPVVLFMPAYNEEEAVSGCIDRVPEQVHGRRVELVIVDDGSADETVRCAEESGAEVVQLGENQGLGAAVRIGLQIGVERKAAAVVFCDADGEYPPEELANVVAPILDGDADYVIGSRFLGRIDHMRPHRRFGNHVLTRALQLVARRRITDGQSGYRALSFEAARSAEIIHDFNYAQVLTLDLLAKGFRYQEVPISYHFRTTGESFIKLGRYLRNVVPAVYREINAA
;
A
#
# COMPACT_ATOMS: atom_id res chain seq x y z
N MET A 1 -3.35 -22.75 5.86
CA MET A 1 -3.48 -24.09 5.24
C MET A 1 -3.53 -24.01 3.71
N VAL A 2 -4.51 -23.31 3.11
CA VAL A 2 -4.69 -23.22 1.64
C VAL A 2 -3.44 -22.69 0.91
N ILE A 3 -2.90 -21.53 1.31
CA ILE A 3 -1.69 -20.95 0.67
C ILE A 3 -0.49 -21.92 0.70
N PHE A 4 -0.30 -22.62 1.83
CA PHE A 4 0.77 -23.59 2.01
C PHE A 4 0.66 -24.77 1.05
N VAL A 5 -0.55 -25.30 0.83
CA VAL A 5 -0.81 -26.36 -0.16
C VAL A 5 -0.43 -25.89 -1.56
N GLY A 6 -0.81 -24.67 -1.94
CA GLY A 6 -0.47 -24.13 -3.26
C GLY A 6 1.04 -23.94 -3.49
N ILE A 7 1.78 -23.52 -2.46
CA ILE A 7 3.24 -23.43 -2.50
C ILE A 7 3.87 -24.82 -2.65
N ILE A 8 3.39 -25.81 -1.89
CA ILE A 8 3.88 -27.20 -2.02
C ILE A 8 3.65 -27.73 -3.43
N VAL A 9 2.45 -27.55 -3.99
CA VAL A 9 2.15 -27.98 -5.36
C VAL A 9 3.10 -27.31 -6.37
N GLY A 10 3.39 -26.01 -6.19
CA GLY A 10 4.37 -25.30 -7.02
C GLY A 10 5.79 -25.86 -6.89
N LEU A 11 6.23 -26.18 -5.67
CA LEU A 11 7.55 -26.78 -5.41
C LEU A 11 7.66 -28.19 -6.01
N VAL A 12 6.60 -29.01 -5.90
CA VAL A 12 6.53 -30.33 -6.52
C VAL A 12 6.59 -30.21 -8.04
N ALA A 13 5.83 -29.27 -8.63
CA ALA A 13 5.90 -29.00 -10.06
C ALA A 13 7.32 -28.58 -10.49
N ALA A 14 8.00 -27.73 -9.73
CA ALA A 14 9.39 -27.33 -10.00
C ALA A 14 10.35 -28.52 -9.90
N PHE A 15 10.19 -29.37 -8.89
CA PHE A 15 11.01 -30.58 -8.73
C PHE A 15 10.84 -31.57 -9.89
N ILE A 16 9.65 -31.64 -10.50
CA ILE A 16 9.39 -32.49 -11.66
C ILE A 16 9.89 -31.84 -12.96
N VAL A 17 9.60 -30.55 -13.17
CA VAL A 17 9.89 -29.87 -14.44
C VAL A 17 11.37 -29.56 -14.60
N VAL A 18 12.04 -29.04 -13.57
CA VAL A 18 13.44 -28.56 -13.67
C VAL A 18 14.41 -29.64 -14.16
N PRO A 19 14.37 -30.89 -13.66
CA PRO A 19 15.27 -31.95 -14.15
C PRO A 19 15.00 -32.39 -15.59
N SER A 20 13.80 -32.12 -16.13
CA SER A 20 13.41 -32.49 -17.49
C SER A 20 13.78 -31.45 -18.54
N VAL A 21 14.36 -30.32 -18.14
CA VAL A 21 14.74 -29.24 -19.06
C VAL A 21 16.19 -29.38 -19.48
N ASP A 22 16.43 -29.46 -20.80
CA ASP A 22 17.78 -29.26 -21.33
C ASP A 22 18.21 -27.80 -21.17
N GLY A 23 19.16 -27.59 -20.25
CA GLY A 23 19.70 -26.27 -19.95
C GLY A 23 20.46 -25.64 -21.10
N SER A 24 21.01 -26.43 -22.03
CA SER A 24 21.72 -25.92 -23.21
C SER A 24 20.73 -25.35 -24.22
N ALA A 25 19.71 -26.12 -24.60
CA ALA A 25 18.64 -25.67 -25.50
C ALA A 25 17.82 -24.50 -24.90
N LEU A 26 17.58 -24.48 -23.59
CA LEU A 26 16.96 -23.32 -22.92
C LEU A 26 17.82 -22.05 -23.05
N ARG A 27 19.14 -22.18 -22.90
CA ARG A 27 20.07 -21.05 -23.03
C ARG A 27 20.14 -20.52 -24.46
N GLU A 28 20.14 -21.41 -25.44
CA GLU A 28 20.11 -21.03 -26.86
C GLU A 28 18.81 -20.29 -27.21
N ALA A 29 17.65 -20.79 -26.76
CA ALA A 29 16.38 -20.09 -26.94
C ALA A 29 16.38 -18.69 -26.29
N ALA A 30 16.97 -18.56 -25.10
CA ALA A 30 17.12 -17.28 -24.43
C ALA A 30 18.07 -16.32 -25.19
N GLN A 31 19.14 -16.83 -25.79
CA GLN A 31 20.05 -16.06 -26.65
C GLN A 31 19.33 -15.59 -27.91
N GLN A 32 18.59 -16.46 -28.60
CA GLN A 32 17.79 -16.08 -29.77
C GLN A 32 16.77 -14.97 -29.46
N ALA A 33 16.12 -15.05 -28.29
CA ALA A 33 15.22 -14.00 -27.84
C ALA A 33 15.96 -12.68 -27.58
N ALA A 34 17.15 -12.72 -26.98
CA ALA A 34 17.98 -11.55 -26.71
C ALA A 34 18.50 -10.88 -27.99
N ASP A 35 18.85 -11.69 -29.00
CA ASP A 35 19.33 -11.22 -30.31
C ASP A 35 18.20 -10.62 -31.17
N GLN A 36 16.94 -10.90 -30.83
CA GLN A 36 15.74 -10.40 -31.51
C GLN A 36 14.85 -9.55 -30.59
N PRO A 37 15.33 -8.38 -30.10
CA PRO A 37 14.59 -7.57 -29.15
C PRO A 37 13.25 -7.07 -29.70
N ALA A 38 13.16 -6.83 -31.01
CA ALA A 38 11.91 -6.47 -31.67
C ALA A 38 10.84 -7.59 -31.58
N GLY A 39 11.26 -8.85 -31.66
CA GLY A 39 10.37 -10.01 -31.49
C GLY A 39 9.82 -10.10 -30.07
N VAL A 40 10.68 -9.91 -29.06
CA VAL A 40 10.27 -9.88 -27.65
C VAL A 40 9.28 -8.73 -27.39
N ILE A 41 9.59 -7.52 -27.85
CA ILE A 41 8.72 -6.35 -27.71
C ILE A 41 7.38 -6.57 -28.42
N GLY A 42 7.39 -7.09 -29.65
CA GLY A 42 6.19 -7.40 -30.42
C GLY A 42 5.30 -8.43 -29.73
N ALA A 43 5.88 -9.52 -29.22
CA ALA A 43 5.17 -10.55 -28.47
C ALA A 43 4.53 -10.01 -27.18
N LEU A 44 5.28 -9.22 -26.40
CA LEU A 44 4.77 -8.60 -25.17
C LEU A 44 3.72 -7.54 -25.46
N ALA A 45 3.85 -6.78 -26.54
CA ALA A 45 2.84 -5.80 -26.97
C ALA A 45 1.54 -6.48 -27.38
N ALA A 46 1.61 -7.56 -28.17
CA ALA A 46 0.44 -8.37 -28.53
C ALA A 46 -0.24 -8.97 -27.30
N PHE A 47 0.54 -9.50 -26.36
CA PHE A 47 0.04 -9.98 -25.08
C PHE A 47 -0.64 -8.85 -24.27
N GLY A 48 -0.04 -7.66 -24.24
CA GLY A 48 -0.62 -6.48 -23.59
C GLY A 48 -1.94 -6.00 -24.21
N ILE A 49 -2.05 -6.03 -25.54
CA ILE A 49 -3.27 -5.68 -26.27
C ILE A 49 -4.45 -6.56 -25.83
N ALA A 50 -4.21 -7.85 -25.54
CA ALA A 50 -5.26 -8.74 -25.05
C ALA A 50 -5.93 -8.21 -23.76
N PHE A 51 -5.16 -7.59 -22.86
CA PHE A 51 -5.71 -6.99 -21.63
C PHE A 51 -6.39 -5.65 -21.88
N VAL A 52 -5.92 -4.88 -22.86
CA VAL A 52 -6.59 -3.66 -23.34
C VAL A 52 -7.99 -4.00 -23.88
N LEU A 53 -8.09 -5.02 -24.72
CA LEU A 53 -9.36 -5.48 -25.29
C LEU A 53 -10.34 -5.93 -24.19
N ARG A 54 -9.86 -6.67 -23.18
CA ARG A 54 -10.66 -7.06 -22.01
C ARG A 54 -11.10 -5.89 -21.15
N ALA A 55 -10.25 -4.87 -20.99
CA ALA A 55 -10.61 -3.65 -20.28
C ALA A 55 -11.74 -2.91 -21.02
N ILE A 56 -11.63 -2.78 -22.35
CA ILE A 56 -12.68 -2.19 -23.19
C ILE A 56 -13.97 -3.01 -23.10
N ALA A 57 -13.90 -4.33 -23.18
CA ALA A 57 -15.06 -5.22 -23.03
C ALA A 57 -15.75 -5.01 -21.67
N TRP A 58 -14.96 -4.81 -20.61
CA TRP A 58 -15.50 -4.55 -19.28
C TRP A 58 -16.19 -3.19 -19.17
N GLN A 59 -15.64 -2.14 -19.78
CA GLN A 59 -16.31 -0.84 -19.86
C GLN A 59 -17.65 -0.89 -20.58
N ARG A 60 -17.83 -1.80 -21.55
CA ARG A 60 -19.14 -2.01 -22.20
C ARG A 60 -20.18 -2.61 -21.26
N VAL A 61 -19.75 -3.25 -20.18
CA VAL A 61 -20.62 -3.80 -19.11
C VAL A 61 -20.78 -2.81 -17.96
N LEU A 62 -19.73 -2.05 -17.64
CA LEU A 62 -19.71 -1.00 -16.62
C LEU A 62 -19.26 0.33 -17.24
N PRO A 63 -20.17 1.10 -17.87
CA PRO A 63 -19.81 2.34 -18.59
C PRO A 63 -19.17 3.41 -17.71
N GLU A 64 -19.52 3.45 -16.42
CA GLU A 64 -18.95 4.40 -15.46
C GLU A 64 -17.50 4.04 -15.06
N LEU A 65 -17.05 2.81 -15.29
CA LEU A 65 -15.69 2.39 -14.95
C LEU A 65 -14.67 3.01 -15.92
N PRO A 66 -13.73 3.85 -15.45
CA PRO A 66 -12.72 4.44 -16.32
C PRO A 66 -11.77 3.36 -16.88
N PHE A 67 -11.33 3.53 -18.12
CA PHE A 67 -10.47 2.56 -18.82
C PHE A 67 -9.22 2.23 -18.01
N GLY A 68 -8.55 3.25 -17.47
CA GLY A 68 -7.34 3.06 -16.67
C GLY A 68 -7.59 2.23 -15.40
N GLN A 69 -8.75 2.40 -14.75
CA GLN A 69 -9.11 1.62 -13.56
C GLN A 69 -9.50 0.19 -13.92
N ALA A 70 -10.21 -0.01 -15.03
CA ALA A 70 -10.51 -1.34 -15.57
C ALA A 70 -9.22 -2.12 -15.90
N LEU A 71 -8.31 -1.49 -16.64
CA LEU A 71 -7.04 -2.09 -17.03
C LEU A 71 -6.15 -2.38 -15.81
N ALA A 72 -6.06 -1.45 -14.86
CA ALA A 72 -5.28 -1.67 -13.64
C ALA A 72 -5.86 -2.81 -12.79
N ALA A 73 -7.18 -2.91 -12.65
CA ALA A 73 -7.79 -4.01 -11.91
C ALA A 73 -7.56 -5.37 -12.59
N ILE A 74 -7.58 -5.45 -13.92
CA ILE A 74 -7.23 -6.66 -14.67
C ILE A 74 -5.76 -7.02 -14.50
N HIS A 75 -4.84 -6.06 -14.64
CA HIS A 75 -3.40 -6.29 -14.46
C HIS A 75 -3.03 -6.63 -13.01
N LEU A 76 -3.72 -6.05 -12.03
CA LEU A 76 -3.56 -6.42 -10.62
C LEU A 76 -3.98 -7.87 -10.38
N SER A 77 -5.12 -8.29 -10.94
CA SER A 77 -5.56 -9.70 -10.90
C SER A 77 -4.54 -10.62 -11.55
N LEU A 78 -4.03 -10.22 -12.72
CA LEU A 78 -3.03 -10.97 -13.47
C LEU A 78 -1.74 -11.17 -12.64
N GLY A 79 -1.16 -10.09 -12.11
CA GLY A 79 0.03 -10.16 -11.26
C GLY A 79 -0.21 -10.99 -10.00
N ALA A 80 -1.36 -10.80 -9.34
CA ALA A 80 -1.72 -11.58 -8.17
C ALA A 80 -1.84 -13.08 -8.46
N ASN A 81 -2.40 -13.48 -9.61
CA ASN A 81 -2.51 -14.88 -10.00
C ASN A 81 -1.15 -15.56 -10.27
N HIS A 82 -0.10 -14.78 -10.55
CA HIS A 82 1.26 -15.31 -10.72
C HIS A 82 2.04 -15.41 -9.40
N VAL A 83 1.57 -14.75 -8.33
CA VAL A 83 2.21 -14.78 -7.00
C VAL A 83 1.42 -15.66 -6.04
N LEU A 84 0.10 -15.59 -6.08
CA LEU A 84 -0.80 -16.26 -5.15
C LEU A 84 -1.32 -17.57 -5.73
N PRO A 85 -1.46 -18.62 -4.90
CA PRO A 85 -2.12 -19.85 -5.32
C PRO A 85 -3.64 -19.66 -5.44
N PHE A 86 -4.34 -20.64 -6.04
CA PHE A 86 -5.81 -20.68 -6.21
C PHE A 86 -6.43 -19.52 -7.00
N ARG A 87 -5.63 -18.77 -7.76
CA ARG A 87 -6.10 -17.68 -8.61
C ARG A 87 -6.95 -16.63 -7.86
N LEU A 88 -6.45 -16.19 -6.71
CA LEU A 88 -7.08 -15.15 -5.89
C LEU A 88 -7.08 -13.74 -6.51
N GLY A 89 -6.70 -13.60 -7.78
CA GLY A 89 -6.70 -12.34 -8.52
C GLY A 89 -8.09 -11.77 -8.81
N GLU A 90 -9.12 -12.60 -9.03
CA GLU A 90 -10.47 -12.08 -9.30
C GLU A 90 -11.09 -11.32 -8.11
N PRO A 91 -10.99 -11.81 -6.84
CA PRO A 91 -11.32 -11.00 -5.68
C PRO A 91 -10.56 -9.67 -5.62
N LEU A 92 -9.26 -9.67 -5.93
CA LEU A 92 -8.44 -8.43 -5.94
C LEU A 92 -8.86 -7.46 -7.04
N ARG A 93 -9.30 -7.96 -8.20
CA ARG A 93 -9.90 -7.14 -9.27
C ARG A 93 -11.13 -6.38 -8.77
N VAL A 94 -12.03 -7.08 -8.08
CA VAL A 94 -13.26 -6.50 -7.50
C VAL A 94 -12.89 -5.47 -6.43
N ILE A 95 -12.00 -5.83 -5.49
CA ILE A 95 -11.54 -4.92 -4.43
C ILE A 95 -10.90 -3.66 -5.03
N SER A 96 -10.09 -3.80 -6.07
CA SER A 96 -9.44 -2.69 -6.75
C SER A 96 -10.46 -1.68 -7.29
N VAL A 97 -11.46 -2.15 -8.03
CA VAL A 97 -12.49 -1.28 -8.59
C VAL A 97 -13.35 -0.64 -7.50
N VAL A 98 -13.76 -1.39 -6.48
CA VAL A 98 -14.61 -0.88 -5.39
C VAL A 98 -13.87 0.15 -4.53
N ARG A 99 -12.56 -0.02 -4.29
CA ARG A 99 -11.77 0.94 -3.50
C ARG A 99 -11.37 2.18 -4.29
N ARG A 100 -11.14 2.05 -5.60
CA ARG A 100 -10.61 3.14 -6.44
C ARG A 100 -11.69 3.90 -7.21
N HIS A 101 -12.89 3.35 -7.31
CA HIS A 101 -13.97 3.98 -8.03
C HIS A 101 -15.32 3.71 -7.37
N ARG A 102 -16.33 4.54 -7.65
CA ARG A 102 -17.67 4.46 -7.04
C ARG A 102 -18.54 3.35 -7.62
N VAL A 103 -17.94 2.20 -7.96
CA VAL A 103 -18.69 1.01 -8.42
C VAL A 103 -19.10 0.20 -7.20
N GLY A 104 -20.39 -0.13 -7.10
CA GLY A 104 -20.89 -0.98 -6.02
C GLY A 104 -20.33 -2.40 -6.10
N ILE A 105 -20.08 -3.02 -4.94
CA ILE A 105 -19.51 -4.37 -4.85
C ILE A 105 -20.31 -5.42 -5.63
N GLU A 106 -21.64 -5.33 -5.65
CA GLU A 106 -22.50 -6.23 -6.43
C GLU A 106 -22.19 -6.12 -7.93
N ALA A 107 -22.20 -4.90 -8.49
CA ALA A 107 -21.94 -4.65 -9.91
C ALA A 107 -20.52 -5.08 -10.33
N ALA A 108 -19.51 -4.78 -9.51
CA ALA A 108 -18.14 -5.19 -9.74
C ALA A 108 -17.99 -6.73 -9.73
N THR A 109 -18.63 -7.41 -8.77
CA THR A 109 -18.57 -8.87 -8.63
C THR A 109 -19.24 -9.56 -9.81
N VAL A 110 -20.50 -9.19 -10.11
CA VAL A 110 -21.29 -9.87 -11.13
C VAL A 110 -20.75 -9.64 -12.54
N SER A 111 -20.26 -8.45 -12.85
CA SER A 111 -19.61 -8.16 -14.14
C SER A 111 -18.31 -8.93 -14.31
N THR A 112 -17.52 -9.08 -13.24
CA THR A 112 -16.28 -9.87 -13.24
C THR A 112 -16.57 -11.35 -13.51
N ILE A 113 -17.51 -11.96 -12.78
CA ILE A 113 -17.89 -13.37 -12.97
C ILE A 113 -18.42 -13.61 -14.39
N THR A 114 -19.28 -12.72 -14.87
CA THR A 114 -19.90 -12.86 -16.20
C THR A 114 -18.85 -12.79 -17.30
N LEU A 115 -17.99 -11.77 -17.27
CA LEU A 115 -16.94 -11.60 -18.29
C LEU A 115 -15.88 -12.69 -18.20
N ARG A 116 -15.49 -13.13 -17.00
CA ARG A 116 -14.54 -14.24 -16.85
C ARG A 116 -15.10 -15.53 -17.43
N SER A 117 -16.36 -15.84 -17.16
CA SER A 117 -16.99 -17.05 -17.70
C SER A 117 -17.15 -16.96 -19.23
N ALA A 118 -17.53 -15.79 -19.75
CA ALA A 118 -17.57 -15.54 -21.19
C ALA A 118 -16.18 -15.68 -21.85
N ASP A 119 -15.13 -15.15 -21.22
CA ASP A 119 -13.74 -15.31 -21.65
C ASP A 119 -13.36 -16.79 -21.77
N MET A 120 -13.70 -17.61 -20.77
CA MET A 120 -13.39 -19.05 -20.79
C MET A 120 -14.17 -19.81 -21.86
N LEU A 121 -15.44 -19.46 -22.09
CA LEU A 121 -16.23 -20.02 -23.19
C LEU A 121 -15.66 -19.61 -24.56
N ALA A 122 -15.16 -18.39 -24.70
CA ALA A 122 -14.50 -17.92 -25.92
C ALA A 122 -13.21 -18.71 -26.20
N VAL A 123 -12.38 -19.00 -25.18
CA VAL A 123 -11.19 -19.86 -25.33
C VAL A 123 -11.55 -21.22 -25.89
N VAL A 124 -12.53 -21.88 -25.25
CA VAL A 124 -12.94 -23.23 -25.62
C VAL A 124 -13.55 -23.24 -27.01
N GLY A 125 -14.41 -22.27 -27.32
CA GLY A 125 -15.00 -22.11 -28.65
C GLY A 125 -13.96 -21.92 -29.75
N LEU A 126 -12.92 -21.12 -29.50
CA LEU A 126 -11.80 -20.94 -30.44
C LEU A 126 -11.01 -22.24 -30.64
N GLY A 127 -10.72 -22.99 -29.59
CA GLY A 127 -10.02 -24.27 -29.69
C GLY A 127 -10.79 -25.29 -30.53
N VAL A 128 -12.11 -25.42 -30.27
CA VAL A 128 -13.01 -26.29 -31.05
C VAL A 128 -13.09 -25.85 -32.51
N LEU A 129 -13.16 -24.55 -32.78
CA LEU A 129 -13.28 -24.02 -34.14
C LEU A 129 -12.01 -24.27 -34.97
N VAL A 130 -10.85 -24.09 -34.37
CA VAL A 130 -9.57 -24.06 -35.08
C VAL A 130 -8.95 -25.45 -35.27
N ALA A 131 -9.12 -26.35 -34.29
CA ALA A 131 -8.60 -27.70 -34.37
C ALA A 131 -9.48 -28.68 -33.57
N PRO A 132 -10.69 -29.01 -34.06
CA PRO A 132 -11.68 -29.79 -33.33
C PRO A 132 -11.12 -31.14 -32.89
N THR A 133 -10.57 -31.94 -33.81
CA THR A 133 -10.07 -33.29 -33.51
C THR A 133 -9.01 -33.28 -32.42
N ALA A 134 -8.03 -32.38 -32.52
CA ALA A 134 -6.96 -32.25 -31.53
C ALA A 134 -7.51 -31.76 -30.17
N PHE A 135 -8.43 -30.80 -30.19
CA PHE A 135 -9.04 -30.27 -28.97
C PHE A 135 -9.85 -31.35 -28.23
N PHE A 136 -10.71 -32.10 -28.92
CA PHE A 136 -11.48 -33.20 -28.32
C PHE A 136 -10.58 -34.30 -27.76
N GLY A 137 -9.44 -34.58 -28.42
CA GLY A 137 -8.43 -35.52 -27.94
C GLY A 137 -7.73 -35.08 -26.64
N LEU A 138 -7.57 -33.77 -26.43
CA LEU A 138 -6.82 -33.22 -25.29
C LEU A 138 -7.66 -32.97 -24.03
N VAL A 139 -8.95 -32.63 -24.17
CA VAL A 139 -9.79 -32.20 -23.02
C VAL A 139 -10.08 -33.34 -22.04
N GLY A 140 -10.31 -34.56 -22.54
CA GLY A 140 -10.64 -35.73 -21.70
C GLY A 140 -11.90 -35.53 -20.81
N ILE A 141 -12.26 -36.54 -20.02
CA ILE A 141 -13.48 -36.51 -19.18
C ILE A 141 -13.43 -35.39 -18.14
N ALA A 142 -12.30 -35.23 -17.46
CA ALA A 142 -12.13 -34.21 -16.43
C ALA A 142 -12.26 -32.79 -17.01
N GLY A 143 -11.72 -32.54 -18.20
CA GLY A 143 -11.88 -31.25 -18.88
C GLY A 143 -13.33 -30.96 -19.28
N TRP A 144 -14.09 -31.97 -19.71
CA TRP A 144 -15.53 -31.80 -20.00
C TRP A 144 -16.35 -31.46 -18.74
N LEU A 145 -16.03 -32.07 -17.60
CA LEU A 145 -16.66 -31.74 -16.32
C LEU A 145 -16.36 -30.30 -15.89
N LEU A 146 -15.09 -29.87 -16.01
CA LEU A 146 -14.69 -28.48 -15.74
C LEU A 146 -15.39 -27.50 -16.68
N LEU A 147 -15.50 -27.82 -17.96
CA LEU A 147 -16.23 -26.99 -18.93
C LEU A 147 -17.71 -26.89 -18.56
N GLY A 148 -18.33 -27.98 -18.10
CA GLY A 148 -19.69 -27.97 -17.57
C GLY A 148 -19.86 -26.97 -16.43
N LEU A 149 -18.92 -26.92 -15.49
CA LEU A 149 -18.91 -25.92 -14.40
C LEU A 149 -18.78 -24.49 -14.93
N VAL A 150 -17.93 -24.27 -15.95
CA VAL A 150 -17.79 -22.95 -16.60
C VAL A 150 -19.09 -22.52 -17.28
N VAL A 151 -19.80 -23.43 -17.95
CA VAL A 151 -21.09 -23.15 -18.58
C VAL A 151 -22.14 -22.78 -17.52
N VAL A 152 -22.18 -23.52 -16.40
CA VAL A 152 -23.07 -23.18 -15.27
C VAL A 152 -22.74 -21.80 -14.70
N ALA A 153 -21.46 -21.51 -14.47
CA ALA A 153 -21.02 -20.20 -13.98
C ALA A 153 -21.38 -19.06 -14.95
N ALA A 154 -21.22 -19.28 -16.26
CA ALA A 154 -21.60 -18.32 -17.28
C ALA A 154 -23.11 -18.05 -17.26
N PHE A 155 -23.92 -19.09 -17.14
CA PHE A 155 -25.38 -18.97 -17.07
C PHE A 155 -25.85 -18.24 -15.80
N VAL A 156 -25.30 -18.60 -14.64
CA VAL A 156 -25.60 -17.95 -13.35
C VAL A 156 -25.17 -16.49 -13.39
N GLY A 157 -23.93 -16.22 -13.83
CA GLY A 157 -23.40 -14.86 -13.98
C GLY A 157 -24.26 -14.01 -14.91
N TRP A 158 -24.60 -14.53 -16.09
CA TRP A 158 -25.45 -13.82 -17.05
C TRP A 158 -26.84 -13.48 -16.49
N ARG A 159 -27.48 -14.43 -15.81
CA ARG A 159 -28.79 -14.20 -15.18
C ARG A 159 -28.72 -13.19 -14.04
N TRP A 160 -27.67 -13.25 -13.22
CA TRP A 160 -27.47 -12.30 -12.14
C TRP A 160 -27.18 -10.89 -12.70
N LEU A 161 -26.29 -10.77 -13.68
CA LEU A 161 -25.97 -9.50 -14.33
C LEU A 161 -27.20 -8.89 -14.98
N SER A 162 -28.02 -9.71 -15.65
CA SER A 162 -29.27 -9.26 -16.26
C SER A 162 -30.26 -8.69 -15.24
N LYS A 163 -30.38 -9.31 -14.05
CA LYS A 163 -31.21 -8.79 -12.95
C LYS A 163 -30.65 -7.48 -12.39
N VAL A 164 -29.33 -7.36 -12.26
CA VAL A 164 -28.68 -6.13 -11.78
C VAL A 164 -28.87 -5.00 -12.79
N ALA A 165 -28.64 -5.26 -14.08
CA ALA A 165 -28.83 -4.29 -15.18
C ALA A 165 -30.28 -3.79 -15.32
N GLN A 166 -31.28 -4.58 -14.88
CA GLN A 166 -32.67 -4.12 -14.84
C GLN A 166 -32.94 -3.12 -13.70
N ARG A 167 -32.16 -3.17 -12.63
CA ARG A 167 -32.33 -2.32 -11.42
C ARG A 167 -31.38 -1.12 -11.40
N ARG A 168 -30.27 -1.21 -12.14
CA ARG A 168 -29.15 -0.27 -12.12
C ARG A 168 -28.83 0.20 -13.53
N ALA A 169 -28.94 1.50 -13.77
CA ALA A 169 -28.65 2.10 -15.07
C ALA A 169 -27.14 2.12 -15.40
N ASP A 170 -26.27 2.02 -14.38
CA ASP A 170 -24.81 2.00 -14.50
C ASP A 170 -24.25 0.61 -14.86
N VAL A 171 -25.12 -0.39 -15.07
CA VAL A 171 -24.75 -1.76 -15.45
C VAL A 171 -25.45 -2.17 -16.74
N VAL A 172 -24.67 -2.61 -17.72
CA VAL A 172 -25.16 -2.96 -19.06
C VAL A 172 -24.89 -4.44 -19.37
N ARG A 173 -25.82 -5.08 -20.08
CA ARG A 173 -25.64 -6.47 -20.52
C ARG A 173 -24.54 -6.55 -21.60
N PRO A 174 -23.66 -7.58 -21.58
CA PRO A 174 -22.60 -7.72 -22.57
C PRO A 174 -23.22 -7.92 -23.96
N GLY A 175 -22.99 -6.97 -24.87
CA GLY A 175 -23.38 -7.11 -26.27
C GLY A 175 -22.40 -7.98 -27.06
N ALA A 176 -22.73 -8.27 -28.32
CA ALA A 176 -21.88 -9.04 -29.23
C ALA A 176 -20.45 -8.48 -29.30
N ILE A 177 -20.29 -7.16 -29.34
CA ILE A 177 -18.98 -6.51 -29.37
C ILE A 177 -18.14 -6.86 -28.13
N ALA A 178 -18.73 -6.83 -26.93
CA ALA A 178 -18.00 -7.15 -25.70
C ALA A 178 -17.51 -8.61 -25.70
N LEU A 179 -18.33 -9.53 -26.21
CA LEU A 179 -17.99 -10.95 -26.34
C LEU A 179 -16.95 -11.20 -27.44
N SER A 180 -17.04 -10.49 -28.58
CA SER A 180 -16.06 -10.60 -29.66
C SER A 180 -14.68 -10.08 -29.25
N LEU A 181 -14.61 -9.02 -28.45
CA LEU A 181 -13.34 -8.51 -27.91
C LEU A 181 -12.59 -9.56 -27.10
N SER A 182 -13.29 -10.40 -26.34
CA SER A 182 -12.70 -11.54 -25.62
C SER A 182 -12.07 -12.57 -26.56
N ALA A 183 -12.75 -12.93 -27.65
CA ALA A 183 -12.20 -13.86 -28.63
C ALA A 183 -10.95 -13.27 -29.33
N VAL A 184 -11.00 -12.00 -29.72
CA VAL A 184 -9.84 -11.30 -30.33
C VAL A 184 -8.68 -11.19 -29.34
N ALA A 185 -8.95 -11.00 -28.05
CA ALA A 185 -7.91 -11.00 -27.02
C ALA A 185 -7.14 -12.32 -26.98
N TRP A 186 -7.82 -13.46 -27.09
CA TRP A 186 -7.15 -14.78 -27.13
C TRP A 186 -6.32 -14.99 -28.39
N ILE A 187 -6.80 -14.51 -29.55
CA ILE A 187 -6.00 -14.54 -30.78
C ILE A 187 -4.73 -13.69 -30.62
N ALA A 188 -4.83 -12.51 -29.99
CA ALA A 188 -3.66 -11.68 -29.72
C ALA A 188 -2.66 -12.37 -28.77
N GLU A 189 -3.12 -13.10 -27.75
CA GLU A 189 -2.23 -13.87 -26.88
C GLU A 189 -1.48 -14.99 -27.60
N SER A 190 -2.06 -15.56 -28.66
CA SER A 190 -1.41 -16.62 -29.45
C SER A 190 -0.18 -16.14 -30.21
N ILE A 191 -0.06 -14.83 -30.47
CA ILE A 191 1.12 -14.22 -31.10
C ILE A 191 2.36 -14.44 -30.24
N LEU A 192 2.25 -14.33 -28.92
CA LEU A 192 3.37 -14.57 -28.00
C LEU A 192 3.81 -16.04 -28.06
N VAL A 193 2.85 -16.98 -28.04
CA VAL A 193 3.15 -18.42 -28.13
C VAL A 193 3.86 -18.73 -29.45
N ARG A 194 3.36 -18.19 -30.56
CA ARG A 194 3.98 -18.35 -31.88
C ARG A 194 5.39 -17.76 -31.94
N GLN A 195 5.59 -16.54 -31.42
CA GLN A 195 6.91 -15.91 -31.42
C GLN A 195 7.91 -16.72 -30.60
N VAL A 196 7.53 -17.20 -29.41
CA VAL A 196 8.42 -18.00 -28.57
C VAL A 196 8.78 -19.33 -29.24
N ALA A 197 7.82 -19.98 -29.89
CA ALA A 197 8.07 -21.23 -30.61
C ALA A 197 9.18 -21.07 -31.66
N THR A 198 9.26 -19.93 -32.35
CA THR A 198 10.31 -19.67 -33.34
C THR A 198 11.72 -19.65 -32.74
N TRP A 199 11.89 -19.23 -31.48
CA TRP A 199 13.20 -19.21 -30.81
C TRP A 199 13.71 -20.61 -30.42
N VAL A 200 12.84 -21.61 -30.52
CA VAL A 200 13.17 -23.03 -30.28
C VAL A 200 13.11 -23.81 -31.60
N GLY A 201 13.06 -23.14 -32.75
CA GLY A 201 12.99 -23.77 -34.06
C GLY A 201 11.63 -24.39 -34.42
N ILE A 202 10.58 -24.14 -33.65
CA ILE A 202 9.21 -24.61 -33.93
C ILE A 202 8.47 -23.57 -34.77
N ASN A 203 8.05 -23.95 -35.98
CA ASN A 203 7.27 -23.08 -36.85
C ASN A 203 5.78 -23.43 -36.78
N LEU A 204 5.06 -22.74 -35.89
CA LEU A 204 3.60 -22.88 -35.77
C LEU A 204 2.87 -22.07 -36.85
N SER A 205 1.86 -22.70 -37.46
CA SER A 205 0.78 -21.99 -38.12
C SER A 205 -0.04 -21.18 -37.12
N TRP A 206 -0.85 -20.24 -37.60
CA TRP A 206 -1.74 -19.45 -36.75
C TRP A 206 -2.76 -20.32 -36.01
N SER A 207 -3.30 -21.35 -36.68
CA SER A 207 -4.25 -22.28 -36.08
C SER A 207 -3.63 -23.09 -34.94
N GLU A 208 -2.39 -23.55 -35.13
CA GLU A 208 -1.66 -24.32 -34.13
C GLU A 208 -1.31 -23.46 -32.90
N ALA A 209 -0.86 -22.22 -33.12
CA ALA A 209 -0.59 -21.28 -32.03
C ALA A 209 -1.86 -20.97 -31.20
N ILE A 210 -3.01 -20.82 -31.86
CA ILE A 210 -4.30 -20.65 -31.18
C ILE A 210 -4.64 -21.91 -30.39
N LEU A 211 -4.51 -23.11 -30.97
CA LEU A 211 -4.77 -24.36 -30.25
C LEU A 211 -3.92 -24.48 -28.99
N VAL A 212 -2.59 -24.33 -29.10
CA VAL A 212 -1.67 -24.39 -27.96
C VAL A 212 -2.07 -23.39 -26.88
N THR A 213 -2.38 -22.15 -27.28
CA THR A 213 -2.82 -21.10 -26.35
C THR A 213 -4.11 -21.50 -25.64
N THR A 214 -5.11 -21.99 -26.38
CA THR A 214 -6.42 -22.33 -25.83
C THR A 214 -6.36 -23.51 -24.86
N VAL A 215 -5.59 -24.55 -25.18
CA VAL A 215 -5.42 -25.73 -24.32
C VAL A 215 -4.67 -25.35 -23.03
N ALA A 216 -3.57 -24.61 -23.15
CA ALA A 216 -2.77 -24.20 -22.00
C ALA A 216 -3.53 -23.28 -21.04
N VAL A 217 -4.34 -22.35 -21.58
CA VAL A 217 -5.19 -21.45 -20.80
C VAL A 217 -6.43 -22.16 -20.22
N ALA A 218 -7.00 -23.13 -20.92
CA ALA A 218 -8.13 -23.90 -20.40
C ALA A 218 -7.69 -24.78 -19.23
N ALA A 219 -6.53 -25.44 -19.31
CA ALA A 219 -5.98 -26.24 -18.22
C ALA A 219 -5.73 -25.41 -16.94
N GLN A 220 -5.38 -24.15 -17.14
CA GLN A 220 -5.20 -23.18 -16.08
C GLN A 220 -6.47 -22.94 -15.24
N ILE A 221 -7.68 -23.28 -15.70
CA ILE A 221 -8.92 -23.20 -14.90
C ILE A 221 -8.83 -24.04 -13.63
N ALA A 222 -8.13 -25.18 -13.68
CA ALA A 222 -7.94 -26.07 -12.54
C ALA A 222 -6.60 -25.86 -11.80
N ALA A 223 -5.83 -24.83 -12.17
CA ALA A 223 -4.49 -24.63 -11.63
C ALA A 223 -4.52 -24.14 -10.17
N ILE A 224 -3.76 -24.84 -9.32
CA ILE A 224 -3.62 -24.55 -7.89
C ILE A 224 -2.32 -23.78 -7.60
N ALA A 225 -1.24 -24.12 -8.30
CA ALA A 225 0.08 -23.49 -8.14
C ALA A 225 0.07 -22.01 -8.60
N PRO A 226 0.93 -21.15 -8.00
CA PRO A 226 1.16 -19.80 -8.49
C PRO A 226 1.49 -19.78 -10.00
N GLY A 227 0.87 -18.88 -10.75
CA GLY A 227 1.01 -18.79 -12.22
C GLY A 227 0.38 -19.96 -12.99
N GLY A 228 -0.11 -20.99 -12.30
CA GLY A 228 -0.39 -22.29 -12.90
C GLY A 228 0.84 -23.01 -13.41
N PHE A 229 1.99 -22.74 -12.77
CA PHE A 229 3.25 -23.42 -13.06
C PHE A 229 3.10 -24.95 -12.96
N GLY A 230 3.63 -25.66 -13.94
CA GLY A 230 3.46 -27.10 -14.15
C GLY A 230 2.19 -27.44 -14.94
N THR A 231 1.04 -26.86 -14.58
CA THR A 231 -0.23 -27.11 -15.29
C THR A 231 -0.23 -26.49 -16.68
N TYR A 232 0.25 -25.25 -16.80
CA TYR A 232 0.34 -24.56 -18.09
C TYR A 232 1.31 -25.27 -19.02
N GLU A 233 2.50 -25.61 -18.53
CA GLU A 233 3.54 -26.31 -19.28
C GLU A 233 3.06 -27.66 -19.77
N ALA A 234 2.51 -28.50 -18.88
CA ALA A 234 2.03 -29.82 -19.26
C ALA A 234 0.96 -29.77 -20.35
N ALA A 235 0.00 -28.84 -20.24
CA ALA A 235 -1.06 -28.67 -21.22
C ALA A 235 -0.55 -28.10 -22.56
N ALA A 236 0.38 -27.14 -22.52
CA ALA A 236 1.02 -26.62 -23.72
C ALA A 236 1.84 -27.70 -24.44
N VAL A 237 2.67 -28.45 -23.70
CA VAL A 237 3.46 -29.57 -24.24
C VAL A 237 2.56 -30.63 -24.86
N ALA A 238 1.47 -31.02 -24.19
CA ALA A 238 0.50 -31.96 -24.75
C ALA A 238 -0.08 -31.46 -26.08
N ALA A 239 -0.40 -30.16 -26.18
CA ALA A 239 -0.89 -29.58 -27.42
C ALA A 239 0.16 -29.61 -28.54
N TYR A 240 1.41 -29.27 -28.25
CA TYR A 240 2.51 -29.37 -29.22
C TYR A 240 2.73 -30.82 -29.69
N VAL A 241 2.74 -31.79 -28.78
CA VAL A 241 2.96 -33.21 -29.10
C VAL A 241 1.82 -33.76 -29.97
N VAL A 242 0.56 -33.39 -29.69
CA VAL A 242 -0.58 -33.78 -30.54
C VAL A 242 -0.49 -33.18 -31.95
N LEU A 243 0.17 -32.03 -32.09
CA LEU A 243 0.47 -31.40 -33.38
C LEU A 243 1.70 -32.01 -34.08
N GLY A 244 2.38 -32.97 -33.44
CA GLY A 244 3.52 -33.70 -34.01
C GLY A 244 4.89 -33.09 -33.71
N TYR A 245 4.98 -32.11 -32.79
CA TYR A 245 6.27 -31.55 -32.37
C TYR A 245 6.91 -32.37 -31.24
N ASP A 246 8.24 -32.33 -31.18
CA ASP A 246 9.02 -33.01 -30.15
C ASP A 246 8.74 -32.44 -28.74
N ALA A 247 8.68 -33.31 -27.74
CA ALA A 247 8.29 -32.97 -26.37
C ALA A 247 9.33 -32.09 -25.65
N GLU A 248 10.62 -32.26 -25.94
CA GLU A 248 11.70 -31.49 -25.32
C GLU A 248 11.68 -30.04 -25.83
N SER A 249 11.60 -29.88 -27.16
CA SER A 249 11.47 -28.56 -27.80
C SER A 249 10.16 -27.87 -27.38
N ALA A 250 9.07 -28.63 -27.27
CA ALA A 250 7.78 -28.12 -26.79
C ALA A 250 7.84 -27.62 -25.34
N LEU A 251 8.57 -28.31 -24.46
CA LEU A 251 8.73 -27.91 -23.06
C LEU A 251 9.48 -26.58 -22.96
N ILE A 252 10.55 -26.40 -23.74
CA ILE A 252 11.30 -25.14 -23.77
C ILE A 252 10.43 -24.00 -24.30
N ALA A 253 9.65 -24.23 -25.37
CA ALA A 253 8.72 -23.24 -25.90
C ALA A 253 7.62 -22.86 -24.89
N ALA A 254 7.07 -23.85 -24.17
CA ALA A 254 6.07 -23.63 -23.14
C ALA A 254 6.62 -22.82 -21.96
N LEU A 255 7.83 -23.17 -21.48
CA LEU A 255 8.53 -22.47 -20.40
C LEU A 255 8.88 -21.03 -20.81
N GLY A 256 9.40 -20.81 -22.02
CA GLY A 256 9.69 -19.47 -22.52
C GLY A 256 8.45 -18.58 -22.59
N ALA A 257 7.32 -19.13 -23.04
CA ALA A 257 6.06 -18.41 -23.12
C ALA A 257 5.53 -18.07 -21.72
N HIS A 258 5.58 -19.02 -20.78
CA HIS A 258 5.16 -18.76 -19.41
C HIS A 258 6.09 -17.76 -18.71
N ALA A 259 7.40 -17.83 -18.93
CA ALA A 259 8.37 -16.91 -18.35
C ALA A 259 8.13 -15.46 -18.79
N LEU A 260 7.91 -15.22 -20.09
CA LEU A 260 7.59 -13.89 -20.60
C LEU A 260 6.24 -13.38 -20.08
N LYS A 261 5.20 -14.24 -20.07
CA LYS A 261 3.89 -13.90 -19.49
C LYS A 261 4.01 -13.54 -18.01
N THR A 262 4.82 -14.28 -17.26
CA THR A 262 5.08 -14.04 -15.83
C THR A 262 5.80 -12.71 -15.62
N ALA A 263 6.87 -12.44 -16.37
CA ALA A 263 7.62 -11.19 -16.29
C ALA A 263 6.71 -9.98 -16.58
N TYR A 264 5.90 -10.04 -17.64
CA TYR A 264 4.89 -9.03 -17.94
C TYR A 264 3.92 -8.85 -16.77
N SER A 265 3.32 -9.96 -16.31
CA SER A 265 2.27 -9.96 -15.28
C SER A 265 2.72 -9.35 -13.96
N LEU A 266 3.94 -9.67 -13.52
CA LEU A 266 4.52 -9.10 -12.30
C LEU A 266 4.78 -7.60 -12.47
N LEU A 267 5.39 -7.19 -13.58
CA LEU A 267 5.69 -5.79 -13.85
C LEU A 267 4.41 -4.93 -13.90
N VAL A 268 3.44 -5.32 -14.73
CA VAL A 268 2.21 -4.53 -14.88
C VAL A 268 1.31 -4.63 -13.66
N GLY A 269 1.34 -5.76 -12.93
CA GLY A 269 0.61 -5.93 -11.68
C GLY A 269 1.14 -5.00 -10.58
N VAL A 270 2.46 -4.85 -10.46
CA VAL A 270 3.09 -3.87 -9.57
C VAL A 270 2.68 -2.47 -9.99
N ILE A 271 2.87 -2.06 -11.24
CA ILE A 271 2.48 -0.72 -11.73
C ILE A 271 0.99 -0.47 -11.43
N ALA A 272 0.14 -1.44 -11.71
CA ALA A 272 -1.29 -1.36 -11.49
C ALA A 272 -1.67 -1.17 -10.03
N ALA A 273 -0.85 -1.57 -9.05
CA ALA A 273 -1.09 -1.33 -7.63
C ALA A 273 -0.96 0.15 -7.23
N PHE A 274 -0.11 0.89 -7.95
CA PHE A 274 0.19 2.31 -7.69
C PHE A 274 -0.49 3.28 -8.67
N ALA A 275 -0.88 2.81 -9.87
CA ALA A 275 -1.47 3.64 -10.92
C ALA A 275 -2.66 2.93 -11.61
N PRO A 276 -3.61 3.68 -12.19
CA PRO A 276 -3.75 5.13 -12.11
C PRO A 276 -4.30 5.59 -10.76
N ALA A 277 -4.28 6.91 -10.51
CA ALA A 277 -4.91 7.49 -9.32
C ALA A 277 -6.46 7.42 -9.43
N PRO A 278 -7.18 7.23 -8.31
CA PRO A 278 -6.66 6.83 -7.00
C PRO A 278 -6.09 5.41 -7.04
N SER A 279 -4.95 5.21 -6.36
CA SER A 279 -4.24 3.92 -6.30
C SER A 279 -4.86 2.98 -5.27
N LEU A 280 -4.47 1.70 -5.26
CA LEU A 280 -4.99 0.72 -4.28
C LEU A 280 -4.32 0.90 -2.92
N ILE A 281 -3.05 1.30 -2.95
CA ILE A 281 -2.21 1.48 -1.76
C ILE A 281 -2.33 2.92 -1.23
N GLY A 282 -3.18 3.77 -1.81
CA GLY A 282 -3.33 5.16 -1.41
C GLY A 282 -2.15 6.05 -1.79
N ARG A 283 -2.13 7.25 -1.23
CA ARG A 283 -1.09 8.25 -1.41
C ARG A 283 0.15 7.85 -0.60
N PHE A 284 1.32 8.11 -1.18
CA PHE A 284 2.62 7.97 -0.51
C PHE A 284 3.15 9.29 0.05
N ARG A 285 2.46 10.39 -0.25
CA ARG A 285 2.94 11.74 -0.05
C ARG A 285 1.85 12.59 0.55
N LEU A 286 2.24 13.40 1.52
CA LEU A 286 1.34 14.33 2.19
C LEU A 286 0.75 15.30 1.17
N ASN A 287 -0.58 15.44 1.18
CA ASN A 287 -1.26 16.46 0.41
C ASN A 287 -1.41 17.71 1.27
N LYS A 288 -1.07 18.88 0.73
CA LYS A 288 -1.28 20.13 1.47
C LYS A 288 -2.71 20.61 1.25
N THR A 289 -3.38 20.95 2.33
CA THR A 289 -4.61 21.73 2.33
C THR A 289 -4.23 23.19 2.09
N GLU A 290 -4.86 23.87 1.14
CA GLU A 290 -4.60 25.29 0.83
C GLU A 290 -5.15 26.27 1.89
N GLN A 291 -5.23 25.87 3.17
CA GLN A 291 -5.65 26.77 4.23
C GLN A 291 -4.49 27.65 4.67
N LYS A 292 -4.47 28.90 4.18
CA LYS A 292 -3.73 29.97 4.85
C LYS A 292 -4.56 30.45 6.04
N LEU A 293 -4.25 29.97 7.23
CA LEU A 293 -4.76 30.58 8.46
C LEU A 293 -4.03 31.91 8.68
N ALA A 294 -4.78 32.98 8.91
CA ALA A 294 -4.21 34.28 9.24
C ALA A 294 -3.69 34.23 10.68
N ALA A 295 -2.45 34.67 10.90
CA ALA A 295 -1.91 34.83 12.24
C ALA A 295 -2.73 35.91 12.99
N GLY A 296 -3.38 35.52 14.09
CA GLY A 296 -4.00 36.47 15.01
C GLY A 296 -2.96 37.35 15.69
N ALA A 297 -3.31 38.60 16.02
CA ALA A 297 -2.44 39.47 16.80
C ALA A 297 -2.26 38.88 18.21
N ILE A 298 -1.02 38.58 18.59
CA ILE A 298 -0.67 38.09 19.93
C ILE A 298 -0.66 39.29 20.88
N SER A 299 -1.39 39.20 21.99
CA SER A 299 -1.33 40.23 23.05
C SER A 299 0.10 40.34 23.59
N PRO A 300 0.64 41.56 23.81
CA PRO A 300 1.94 41.73 24.48
C PRO A 300 2.03 41.01 25.84
N GLU A 301 0.91 40.93 26.55
CA GLU A 301 0.79 40.29 27.87
C GLU A 301 0.50 38.78 27.82
N ALA A 302 0.32 38.19 26.62
CA ALA A 302 0.01 36.77 26.50
C ALA A 302 1.18 35.90 27.02
N PRO A 303 0.90 34.89 27.87
CA PRO A 303 1.94 34.05 28.45
C PRO A 303 2.49 33.06 27.43
N VAL A 304 3.65 32.47 27.74
CA VAL A 304 4.08 31.20 27.14
C VAL A 304 3.56 30.09 28.04
N VAL A 305 2.74 29.20 27.49
CA VAL A 305 2.25 28.02 28.24
C VAL A 305 3.17 26.86 27.94
N LEU A 306 3.88 26.38 28.96
CA LEU A 306 4.65 25.14 28.91
C LEU A 306 3.84 24.07 29.63
N PHE A 307 3.48 22.98 28.94
CA PHE A 307 2.90 21.83 29.60
C PHE A 307 3.82 20.62 29.51
N MET A 308 3.83 19.79 30.55
CA MET A 308 4.61 18.54 30.57
C MET A 308 3.67 17.35 30.80
N PRO A 309 3.54 16.44 29.82
CA PRO A 309 2.88 15.17 30.04
C PRO A 309 3.67 14.34 31.05
N ALA A 310 2.97 13.73 32.02
CA ALA A 310 3.57 12.86 33.02
C ALA A 310 2.75 11.57 33.19
N TYR A 311 3.46 10.45 33.37
CA TYR A 311 2.88 9.17 33.77
C TYR A 311 3.94 8.35 34.50
N ASN A 312 3.79 8.21 35.82
CA ASN A 312 4.73 7.56 36.71
C ASN A 312 6.17 8.13 36.61
N GLU A 313 6.31 9.43 36.86
CA GLU A 313 7.56 10.19 36.80
C GLU A 313 7.93 10.82 38.17
N GLU A 314 7.57 10.17 39.30
CA GLU A 314 7.77 10.70 40.66
C GLU A 314 9.23 11.08 40.97
N GLU A 315 10.19 10.38 40.37
CA GLU A 315 11.63 10.59 40.58
C GLU A 315 12.20 11.77 39.76
N ALA A 316 11.50 12.23 38.71
CA ALA A 316 12.03 13.20 37.74
C ALA A 316 11.24 14.52 37.70
N VAL A 317 9.94 14.48 38.00
CA VAL A 317 9.02 15.60 37.76
C VAL A 317 9.42 16.88 38.51
N SER A 318 9.77 16.79 39.79
CA SER A 318 10.19 17.95 40.60
C SER A 318 11.44 18.63 40.03
N GLY A 319 12.46 17.84 39.67
CA GLY A 319 13.69 18.38 39.08
C GLY A 319 13.50 18.96 37.67
N CYS A 320 12.43 18.58 36.96
CA CYS A 320 12.04 19.24 35.72
C CYS A 320 11.37 20.59 36.00
N ILE A 321 10.45 20.64 36.96
CA ILE A 321 9.74 21.85 37.38
C ILE A 321 10.71 22.92 37.88
N ASP A 322 11.66 22.56 38.74
CA ASP A 322 12.64 23.49 39.33
C ASP A 322 13.54 24.19 38.29
N ARG A 323 13.68 23.61 37.09
CA ARG A 323 14.50 24.16 36.00
C ARG A 323 13.71 25.02 35.02
N VAL A 324 12.39 25.10 35.15
CA VAL A 324 11.55 25.91 34.27
C VAL A 324 11.82 27.40 34.51
N PRO A 325 12.17 28.19 33.48
CA PRO A 325 12.36 29.62 33.65
C PRO A 325 11.02 30.32 33.94
N GLU A 326 10.99 31.28 34.86
CA GLU A 326 9.77 32.06 35.17
C GLU A 326 9.31 32.95 34.01
N GLN A 327 10.25 33.42 33.18
CA GLN A 327 9.98 34.28 32.02
C GLN A 327 10.92 33.95 30.86
N VAL A 328 10.41 34.11 29.63
CA VAL A 328 11.18 34.01 28.38
C VAL A 328 10.78 35.12 27.44
N HIS A 329 11.75 35.79 26.81
CA HIS A 329 11.51 36.91 25.87
C HIS A 329 10.54 37.97 26.40
N GLY A 330 10.62 38.29 27.70
CA GLY A 330 9.76 39.27 28.36
C GLY A 330 8.32 38.81 28.63
N ARG A 331 8.02 37.52 28.45
CA ARG A 331 6.70 36.93 28.72
C ARG A 331 6.78 35.96 29.88
N ARG A 332 5.76 35.96 30.74
CA ARG A 332 5.61 34.98 31.83
C ARG A 332 5.45 33.57 31.26
N VAL A 333 6.11 32.60 31.89
CA VAL A 333 5.90 31.18 31.63
C VAL A 333 4.84 30.66 32.60
N GLU A 334 3.83 29.99 32.05
CA GLU A 334 2.83 29.26 32.82
C GLU A 334 3.07 27.77 32.64
N LEU A 335 3.46 27.09 33.72
CA LEU A 335 3.74 25.66 33.73
C LEU A 335 2.51 24.87 34.14
N VAL A 336 2.18 23.83 33.37
CA VAL A 336 1.09 22.90 33.67
C VAL A 336 1.57 21.45 33.50
N ILE A 337 1.41 20.61 34.52
CA ILE A 337 1.64 19.18 34.41
C ILE A 337 0.33 18.52 33.98
N VAL A 338 0.37 17.72 32.92
CA VAL A 338 -0.78 16.92 32.47
C VAL A 338 -0.52 15.47 32.84
N ASP A 339 -1.13 15.03 33.94
CA ASP A 339 -0.98 13.69 34.47
C ASP A 339 -1.94 12.71 33.76
N ASP A 340 -1.36 11.72 33.06
CA ASP A 340 -2.08 10.67 32.33
C ASP A 340 -2.44 9.49 33.26
N GLY A 341 -2.92 9.80 34.47
CA GLY A 341 -3.39 8.83 35.45
C GLY A 341 -2.27 8.04 36.14
N SER A 342 -1.26 8.74 36.68
CA SER A 342 -0.16 8.10 37.42
C SER A 342 -0.67 7.33 38.64
N ALA A 343 0.04 6.24 38.97
CA ALA A 343 -0.25 5.38 40.12
C ALA A 343 0.77 5.55 41.27
N ASP A 344 1.77 6.41 41.07
CA ASP A 344 2.85 6.73 42.00
C ASP A 344 2.69 8.16 42.56
N GLU A 345 3.73 8.71 43.21
CA GLU A 345 3.67 10.04 43.83
C GLU A 345 3.88 11.20 42.86
N THR A 346 3.81 10.99 41.53
CA THR A 346 4.05 12.01 40.50
C THR A 346 3.24 13.29 40.74
N VAL A 347 1.93 13.14 40.98
CA VAL A 347 1.03 14.28 41.23
C VAL A 347 1.48 15.06 42.46
N ARG A 348 1.71 14.36 43.58
CA ARG A 348 2.09 15.00 44.84
C ARG A 348 3.42 15.74 44.70
N CYS A 349 4.42 15.12 44.08
CA CYS A 349 5.72 15.75 43.81
C CYS A 349 5.58 17.02 42.95
N ALA A 350 4.71 16.99 41.93
CA ALA A 350 4.47 18.15 41.07
C ALA A 350 3.79 19.31 41.80
N GLU A 351 2.76 19.03 42.60
CA GLU A 351 2.06 20.04 43.41
C GLU A 351 2.97 20.64 44.49
N GLU A 352 3.76 19.82 45.17
CA GLU A 352 4.74 20.28 46.17
C GLU A 352 5.85 21.16 45.55
N SER A 353 6.13 20.97 44.26
CA SER A 353 7.07 21.81 43.49
C SER A 353 6.41 23.07 42.93
N GLY A 354 5.13 23.32 43.24
CA GLY A 354 4.39 24.52 42.88
C GLY A 354 3.81 24.55 41.47
N ALA A 355 3.75 23.40 40.78
CA ALA A 355 3.13 23.30 39.46
C ALA A 355 1.61 23.12 39.56
N GLU A 356 0.89 23.67 38.58
CA GLU A 356 -0.51 23.33 38.37
C GLU A 356 -0.60 21.94 37.74
N VAL A 357 -1.46 21.06 38.26
CA VAL A 357 -1.63 19.69 37.77
C VAL A 357 -3.04 19.46 37.25
N VAL A 358 -3.15 18.93 36.04
CA VAL A 358 -4.39 18.48 35.40
C VAL A 358 -4.35 16.96 35.26
N GLN A 359 -5.26 16.26 35.94
CA GLN A 359 -5.31 14.79 35.96
C GLN A 359 -6.36 14.24 35.00
N LEU A 360 -6.01 13.21 34.22
CA LEU A 360 -6.93 12.51 33.32
C LEU A 360 -7.71 11.37 33.98
N GLY A 361 -7.34 10.98 35.20
CA GLY A 361 -8.00 9.96 36.02
C GLY A 361 -7.63 8.50 35.68
N GLU A 362 -7.31 8.20 34.42
CA GLU A 362 -6.77 6.92 33.98
C GLU A 362 -5.77 7.12 32.83
N ASN A 363 -4.91 6.12 32.59
CA ASN A 363 -3.95 6.16 31.48
C ASN A 363 -4.66 6.01 30.14
N GLN A 364 -4.79 7.14 29.44
CA GLN A 364 -5.35 7.24 28.09
C GLN A 364 -4.24 7.24 27.03
N GLY A 365 -3.04 7.67 27.40
CA GLY A 365 -1.84 7.67 26.58
C GLY A 365 -1.33 9.08 26.28
N LEU A 366 -0.05 9.16 25.90
CA LEU A 366 0.66 10.42 25.64
C LEU A 366 -0.03 11.36 24.64
N GLY A 367 -0.72 10.81 23.63
CA GLY A 367 -1.48 11.60 22.67
C GLY A 367 -2.70 12.31 23.31
N ALA A 368 -3.33 11.69 24.32
CA ALA A 368 -4.44 12.29 25.06
C ALA A 368 -3.94 13.44 25.95
N ALA A 369 -2.86 13.23 26.70
CA ALA A 369 -2.24 14.27 27.51
C ALA A 369 -1.82 15.49 26.67
N VAL A 370 -1.23 15.26 25.48
CA VAL A 370 -0.86 16.36 24.58
C VAL A 370 -2.07 17.11 24.05
N ARG A 371 -3.19 16.45 23.73
CA ARG A 371 -4.41 17.18 23.30
C ARG A 371 -4.94 18.10 24.40
N ILE A 372 -4.95 17.64 25.63
CA ILE A 372 -5.39 18.45 26.77
C ILE A 372 -4.44 19.63 26.99
N GLY A 373 -3.12 19.40 26.96
CA GLY A 373 -2.14 20.48 27.06
C GLY A 373 -2.27 21.54 25.95
N LEU A 374 -2.49 21.11 24.70
CA LEU A 374 -2.76 22.02 23.59
C LEU A 374 -4.04 22.84 23.80
N GLN A 375 -5.11 22.19 24.28
CA GLN A 375 -6.37 22.86 24.60
C GLN A 375 -6.19 23.91 25.70
N ILE A 376 -5.45 23.60 26.76
CA ILE A 376 -5.14 24.54 27.84
C ILE A 376 -4.42 25.78 27.30
N GLY A 377 -3.43 25.59 26.43
CA GLY A 377 -2.72 26.70 25.79
C GLY A 377 -3.64 27.60 24.94
N VAL A 378 -4.61 27.00 24.26
CA VAL A 378 -5.63 27.73 23.47
C VAL A 378 -6.60 28.47 24.39
N GLU A 379 -7.09 27.85 25.46
CA GLU A 379 -7.99 28.47 26.43
C GLU A 379 -7.35 29.69 27.11
N ARG A 380 -6.04 29.59 27.40
CA ARG A 380 -5.23 30.68 27.99
C ARG A 380 -4.78 31.73 26.98
N LYS A 381 -5.11 31.59 25.70
CA LYS A 381 -4.70 32.50 24.61
C LYS A 381 -3.18 32.74 24.62
N ALA A 382 -2.42 31.67 24.80
CA ALA A 382 -0.97 31.73 24.91
C ALA A 382 -0.32 32.33 23.65
N ALA A 383 0.77 33.07 23.84
CA ALA A 383 1.63 33.54 22.75
C ALA A 383 2.31 32.37 22.03
N ALA A 384 2.71 31.35 22.80
CA ALA A 384 3.20 30.08 22.31
C ALA A 384 2.75 28.97 23.28
N VAL A 385 2.38 27.82 22.71
CA VAL A 385 2.08 26.60 23.46
C VAL A 385 3.22 25.63 23.25
N VAL A 386 3.86 25.21 24.34
CA VAL A 386 5.08 24.42 24.33
C VAL A 386 4.88 23.19 25.18
N PHE A 387 5.50 22.08 24.77
CA PHE A 387 5.60 20.92 25.62
C PHE A 387 6.92 20.20 25.49
N CYS A 388 7.30 19.53 26.57
CA CYS A 388 8.37 18.55 26.67
C CYS A 388 7.99 17.50 27.73
N ASP A 389 8.62 16.33 27.67
CA ASP A 389 8.31 15.23 28.59
C ASP A 389 8.82 15.53 30.02
N ALA A 390 8.11 15.08 31.05
CA ALA A 390 8.45 15.30 32.47
C ALA A 390 9.51 14.31 33.02
N ASP A 391 10.30 13.66 32.16
CA ASP A 391 11.23 12.58 32.52
C ASP A 391 12.70 13.00 32.58
N GLY A 392 12.97 14.29 32.42
CA GLY A 392 14.31 14.89 32.47
C GLY A 392 15.16 14.74 31.21
N GLU A 393 14.66 14.08 30.14
CA GLU A 393 15.42 13.95 28.88
C GLU A 393 15.62 15.30 28.16
N TYR A 394 14.65 16.22 28.31
CA TYR A 394 14.66 17.53 27.68
C TYR A 394 14.95 18.64 28.71
N PRO A 395 15.82 19.61 28.42
CA PRO A 395 16.13 20.72 29.32
C PRO A 395 15.08 21.85 29.22
N PRO A 396 14.22 22.08 30.22
CA PRO A 396 13.22 23.16 30.18
C PRO A 396 13.87 24.55 30.12
N GLU A 397 15.12 24.69 30.56
CA GLU A 397 15.92 25.91 30.47
C GLU A 397 16.18 26.38 29.02
N GLU A 398 16.07 25.47 28.02
CA GLU A 398 16.20 25.82 26.61
C GLU A 398 14.90 26.34 25.98
N LEU A 399 13.84 26.55 26.78
CA LEU A 399 12.53 27.03 26.34
C LEU A 399 12.62 28.29 25.47
N ALA A 400 13.50 29.22 25.83
CA ALA A 400 13.72 30.47 25.10
C ALA A 400 14.10 30.22 23.63
N ASN A 401 14.89 29.17 23.35
CA ASN A 401 15.32 28.83 21.99
C ASN A 401 14.17 28.27 21.16
N VAL A 402 13.32 27.44 21.77
CA VAL A 402 12.23 26.75 21.07
C VAL A 402 11.07 27.70 20.77
N VAL A 403 10.82 28.69 21.62
CA VAL A 403 9.74 29.67 21.40
C VAL A 403 10.14 30.86 20.53
N ALA A 404 11.43 31.21 20.44
CA ALA A 404 11.88 32.38 19.71
C ALA A 404 11.30 32.47 18.27
N PRO A 405 11.38 31.41 17.43
CA PRO A 405 10.83 31.50 16.07
C PRO A 405 9.31 31.67 16.02
N ILE A 406 8.58 31.23 17.04
CA ILE A 406 7.12 31.45 17.14
C ILE A 406 6.85 32.92 17.46
N LEU A 407 7.58 33.48 18.45
CA LEU A 407 7.38 34.85 18.92
C LEU A 407 7.86 35.90 17.90
N ASP A 408 8.92 35.59 17.15
CA ASP A 408 9.43 36.42 16.05
C ASP A 408 8.54 36.35 14.80
N GLY A 409 7.61 35.39 14.78
CA GLY A 409 6.69 35.18 13.66
C GLY A 409 7.34 34.50 12.46
N ASP A 410 8.48 33.84 12.63
CA ASP A 410 9.20 33.09 11.58
C ASP A 410 8.61 31.69 11.34
N ALA A 411 8.07 31.07 12.39
CA ALA A 411 7.47 29.73 12.34
C ALA A 411 6.14 29.67 13.09
N ASP A 412 5.31 28.69 12.75
CA ASP A 412 4.08 28.37 13.46
C ASP A 412 4.21 27.07 14.27
N TYR A 413 5.18 26.24 13.90
CA TYR A 413 5.48 24.96 14.54
C TYR A 413 7.00 24.71 14.56
N VAL A 414 7.55 24.58 15.77
CA VAL A 414 8.99 24.40 16.01
C VAL A 414 9.22 23.06 16.71
N ILE A 415 10.23 22.33 16.25
CA ILE A 415 10.77 21.15 16.95
C ILE A 415 12.17 21.47 17.46
N GLY A 416 12.42 21.22 18.74
CA GLY A 416 13.78 21.14 19.26
C GLY A 416 14.44 19.86 18.76
N SER A 417 15.43 19.98 17.88
CA SER A 417 16.14 18.85 17.29
C SER A 417 17.37 18.45 18.10
N ARG A 418 17.34 17.22 18.64
CA ARG A 418 18.46 16.63 19.38
C ARG A 418 19.65 16.38 18.45
N PHE A 419 19.39 16.10 17.18
CA PHE A 419 20.42 15.84 16.16
C PHE A 419 21.07 17.10 15.61
N LEU A 420 20.48 18.29 15.82
CA LEU A 420 21.11 19.58 15.54
C LEU A 420 21.88 20.13 16.74
N GLY A 421 21.48 19.76 17.96
CA GLY A 421 22.14 20.18 19.19
C GLY A 421 23.10 19.12 19.74
N ARG A 422 23.10 18.97 21.07
CA ARG A 422 24.04 18.13 21.81
C ARG A 422 23.32 16.91 22.38
N ILE A 423 23.81 15.71 22.06
CA ILE A 423 23.32 14.45 22.63
C ILE A 423 24.37 13.93 23.61
N ASP A 424 24.07 13.94 24.91
CA ASP A 424 25.01 13.42 25.91
C ASP A 424 25.13 11.90 25.79
N HIS A 425 24.00 11.19 25.84
CA HIS A 425 23.96 9.75 25.58
C HIS A 425 22.61 9.32 24.98
N MET A 426 22.66 8.47 23.96
CA MET A 426 21.49 7.84 23.36
C MET A 426 21.82 6.41 22.97
N ARG A 427 20.99 5.46 23.39
CA ARG A 427 21.20 4.04 23.07
C ARG A 427 21.28 3.83 21.55
N PRO A 428 22.23 3.04 21.02
CA PRO A 428 22.46 2.90 19.57
C PRO A 428 21.22 2.47 18.77
N HIS A 429 20.42 1.54 19.31
CA HIS A 429 19.19 1.08 18.65
C HIS A 429 18.11 2.17 18.61
N ARG A 430 17.99 3.03 19.64
CA ARG A 430 17.09 4.19 19.62
C ARG A 430 17.55 5.21 18.60
N ARG A 431 18.86 5.49 18.56
CA ARG A 431 19.46 6.41 17.57
C ARG A 431 19.19 5.92 16.14
N PHE A 432 19.41 4.64 15.87
CA PHE A 432 19.10 4.02 14.59
C PHE A 432 17.60 4.12 14.25
N GLY A 433 16.73 3.77 15.19
CA GLY A 433 15.28 3.88 15.04
C GLY A 433 14.82 5.31 14.72
N ASN A 434 15.34 6.30 15.45
CA ASN A 434 15.06 7.72 15.23
C ASN A 434 15.48 8.16 13.82
N HIS A 435 16.65 7.74 13.34
CA HIS A 435 17.09 8.05 11.98
C HIS A 435 16.20 7.41 10.92
N VAL A 436 15.84 6.13 11.06
CA VAL A 436 14.96 5.43 10.11
C VAL A 436 13.58 6.10 10.05
N LEU A 437 12.96 6.34 11.20
CA LEU A 437 11.64 6.97 11.29
C LEU A 437 11.66 8.42 10.77
N THR A 438 12.71 9.17 11.08
CA THR A 438 12.89 10.53 10.55
C THR A 438 13.05 10.52 9.04
N ARG A 439 13.80 9.58 8.45
CA ARG A 439 13.91 9.46 6.99
C ARG A 439 12.58 9.10 6.33
N ALA A 440 11.81 8.20 6.92
CA ALA A 440 10.47 7.89 6.43
C ALA A 440 9.57 9.14 6.46
N LEU A 441 9.60 9.90 7.57
CA LEU A 441 8.84 11.14 7.70
C LEU A 441 9.26 12.20 6.68
N GLN A 442 10.58 12.39 6.45
CA GLN A 442 11.11 13.29 5.42
C GLN A 442 10.58 12.94 4.02
N LEU A 443 10.55 11.65 3.66
CA LEU A 443 10.07 11.18 2.36
C LEU A 443 8.58 11.45 2.16
N VAL A 444 7.77 11.22 3.20
CA VAL A 444 6.32 11.46 3.19
C VAL A 444 6.01 12.96 3.12
N ALA A 445 6.66 13.77 3.97
CA ALA A 445 6.39 15.20 4.12
C ALA A 445 7.06 16.08 3.05
N ARG A 446 8.08 15.55 2.34
CA ARG A 446 8.99 16.32 1.46
C ARG A 446 9.57 17.57 2.14
N ARG A 447 9.91 17.44 3.42
CA ARG A 447 10.54 18.50 4.21
C ARG A 447 11.84 17.98 4.79
N ARG A 448 12.81 18.89 4.98
CA ARG A 448 14.01 18.62 5.77
C ARG A 448 13.57 18.60 7.22
N ILE A 449 13.66 17.44 7.86
CA ILE A 449 13.33 17.20 9.26
C ILE A 449 14.50 16.40 9.82
N THR A 450 15.23 16.94 10.78
CA THR A 450 16.41 16.30 11.35
C THR A 450 16.05 15.40 12.53
N ASP A 451 14.99 15.71 13.27
CA ASP A 451 14.50 14.90 14.39
C ASP A 451 12.97 14.81 14.44
N GLY A 452 12.40 13.83 13.73
CA GLY A 452 10.95 13.65 13.72
C GLY A 452 10.36 13.09 15.03
N GLN A 453 11.22 12.69 15.97
CA GLN A 453 10.84 11.96 17.19
C GLN A 453 11.07 12.79 18.46
N SER A 454 11.54 14.03 18.35
CA SER A 454 11.76 14.87 19.52
C SER A 454 10.42 15.28 20.13
N GLY A 455 10.38 15.25 21.46
CA GLY A 455 9.24 15.63 22.27
C GLY A 455 9.23 17.11 22.67
N TYR A 456 10.32 17.85 22.46
CA TYR A 456 10.34 19.29 22.75
C TYR A 456 9.80 20.08 21.56
N ARG A 457 8.59 20.63 21.68
CA ARG A 457 7.86 21.24 20.56
C ARG A 457 7.18 22.53 21.00
N ALA A 458 7.22 23.56 20.16
CA ALA A 458 6.48 24.79 20.33
C ALA A 458 5.52 25.03 19.16
N LEU A 459 4.34 25.53 19.47
CA LEU A 459 3.27 25.82 18.53
C LEU A 459 2.83 27.26 18.74
N SER A 460 2.57 27.97 17.64
CA SER A 460 1.76 29.19 17.67
C SER A 460 0.34 28.88 18.16
N PHE A 461 -0.38 29.90 18.61
CA PHE A 461 -1.78 29.78 18.99
C PHE A 461 -2.64 29.10 17.90
N GLU A 462 -2.49 29.51 16.63
CA GLU A 462 -3.26 28.95 15.52
C GLU A 462 -2.88 27.50 15.22
N ALA A 463 -1.60 27.15 15.33
CA ALA A 463 -1.14 25.77 15.19
C ALA A 463 -1.68 24.88 16.31
N ALA A 464 -1.64 25.34 17.56
CA ALA A 464 -2.19 24.61 18.70
C ALA A 464 -3.71 24.41 18.58
N ARG A 465 -4.45 25.45 18.15
CA ARG A 465 -5.90 25.41 17.92
C ARG A 465 -6.31 24.47 16.80
N SER A 466 -5.46 24.33 15.78
CA SER A 466 -5.76 23.54 14.59
C SER A 466 -5.19 22.12 14.65
N ALA A 467 -4.36 21.80 15.64
CA ALA A 467 -3.70 20.51 15.74
C ALA A 467 -4.71 19.37 15.97
N GLU A 468 -4.61 18.31 15.17
CA GLU A 468 -5.41 17.10 15.33
C GLU A 468 -4.52 15.88 15.58
N ILE A 469 -4.78 15.17 16.69
CA ILE A 469 -4.05 13.95 17.07
C ILE A 469 -5.04 12.78 17.03
N ILE A 470 -4.95 11.97 15.96
CA ILE A 470 -5.94 10.94 15.58
C ILE A 470 -5.92 9.70 16.51
N HIS A 471 -4.97 9.57 17.43
CA HIS A 471 -4.93 8.47 18.39
C HIS A 471 -4.21 8.82 19.68
N ASP A 472 -4.49 8.06 20.73
CA ASP A 472 -4.04 8.40 22.09
C ASP A 472 -2.64 7.84 22.41
N PHE A 473 -2.15 6.88 21.62
CA PHE A 473 -0.88 6.21 21.88
C PHE A 473 0.39 7.10 21.76
N ASN A 474 0.45 8.01 20.78
CA ASN A 474 1.63 8.85 20.49
C ASN A 474 1.19 10.05 19.63
N TYR A 475 1.95 11.14 19.61
CA TYR A 475 1.66 12.32 18.80
C TYR A 475 2.72 12.57 17.71
N ALA A 476 3.95 12.09 17.89
CA ALA A 476 5.13 12.69 17.25
C ALA A 476 5.05 12.82 15.71
N GLN A 477 4.69 11.75 14.99
CA GLN A 477 4.64 11.75 13.52
C GLN A 477 3.32 12.35 13.02
N VAL A 478 2.21 12.00 13.69
CA VAL A 478 0.86 12.41 13.28
C VAL A 478 0.70 13.91 13.39
N LEU A 479 1.08 14.50 14.53
CA LEU A 479 1.03 15.95 14.74
C LEU A 479 1.87 16.72 13.71
N THR A 480 3.08 16.23 13.42
CA THR A 480 3.94 16.89 12.42
C THR A 480 3.35 16.78 11.01
N LEU A 481 2.80 15.63 10.63
CA LEU A 481 2.16 15.46 9.33
C LEU A 481 0.89 16.29 9.21
N ASP A 482 0.05 16.33 10.25
CA ASP A 482 -1.17 17.13 10.33
C ASP A 482 -0.87 18.62 10.10
N LEU A 483 0.03 19.19 10.90
CA LEU A 483 0.38 20.61 10.79
C LEU A 483 1.06 20.95 9.45
N LEU A 484 1.91 20.06 8.92
CA LEU A 484 2.52 20.25 7.61
C LEU A 484 1.51 20.12 6.46
N ALA A 485 0.49 19.28 6.61
CA ALA A 485 -0.61 19.14 5.66
C ALA A 485 -1.48 20.41 5.66
N LYS A 486 -1.77 20.95 6.85
CA LYS A 486 -2.48 22.23 7.05
C LYS A 486 -1.67 23.46 6.61
N GLY A 487 -0.39 23.29 6.26
CA GLY A 487 0.43 24.34 5.65
C GLY A 487 1.18 25.23 6.62
N PHE A 488 1.21 24.90 7.91
CA PHE A 488 1.94 25.66 8.94
C PHE A 488 3.45 25.73 8.64
N ARG A 489 4.06 26.86 9.03
CA ARG A 489 5.49 27.09 8.85
C ARG A 489 6.27 26.32 9.90
N TYR A 490 7.19 25.49 9.42
CA TYR A 490 7.94 24.55 10.23
C TYR A 490 9.41 24.95 10.32
N GLN A 491 9.98 24.88 11.52
CA GLN A 491 11.40 25.09 11.78
C GLN A 491 11.93 24.10 12.84
N GLU A 492 13.24 23.87 12.81
CA GLU A 492 13.95 23.15 13.86
C GLU A 492 14.98 24.06 14.52
N VAL A 493 15.11 23.96 15.84
CA VAL A 493 16.17 24.62 16.61
C VAL A 493 17.04 23.56 17.30
N PRO A 494 18.34 23.77 17.48
CA PRO A 494 19.18 22.81 18.20
C PRO A 494 18.77 22.76 19.68
N ILE A 495 18.67 21.56 20.25
CA ILE A 495 18.48 21.36 21.69
C ILE A 495 19.46 20.34 22.27
N SER A 496 19.73 20.44 23.56
CA SER A 496 20.43 19.39 24.30
C SER A 496 19.50 18.21 24.62
N TYR A 497 20.08 17.02 24.76
CA TYR A 497 19.36 15.80 25.13
C TYR A 497 20.15 15.03 26.18
N HIS A 498 19.50 14.81 27.33
CA HIS A 498 20.02 14.02 28.42
C HIS A 498 19.46 12.61 28.36
N PHE A 499 20.24 11.66 28.87
CA PHE A 499 19.77 10.29 28.96
C PHE A 499 18.94 10.11 30.22
N ARG A 500 17.70 9.65 30.07
CA ARG A 500 16.83 9.29 31.18
C ARG A 500 17.52 8.34 32.15
N THR A 501 17.57 8.72 33.42
CA THR A 501 18.23 7.97 34.49
C THR A 501 17.29 7.07 35.27
N THR A 502 15.98 7.37 35.25
CA THR A 502 14.94 6.80 36.13
C THR A 502 13.67 6.46 35.34
N GLY A 503 12.82 5.55 35.80
CA GLY A 503 11.56 5.15 35.13
C GLY A 503 11.67 4.32 33.83
N GLU A 504 10.52 3.96 33.23
CA GLU A 504 10.44 3.05 32.07
C GLU A 504 9.89 3.69 30.79
N SER A 505 10.50 3.36 29.65
CA SER A 505 9.99 3.79 28.34
C SER A 505 8.85 2.91 27.83
N PHE A 506 7.70 3.51 27.58
CA PHE A 506 6.51 2.82 27.04
C PHE A 506 6.64 2.41 25.55
N ILE A 507 7.63 2.92 24.81
CA ILE A 507 7.81 2.64 23.37
C ILE A 507 8.36 1.21 23.16
N LYS A 508 7.46 0.30 22.74
CA LYS A 508 7.82 -1.05 22.27
C LYS A 508 7.56 -1.16 20.76
N LEU A 509 8.55 -1.64 19.99
CA LEU A 509 8.51 -1.64 18.51
C LEU A 509 7.23 -2.26 17.92
N GLY A 510 6.79 -3.41 18.42
CA GLY A 510 5.58 -4.07 17.91
C GLY A 510 4.29 -3.28 18.15
N ARG A 511 4.16 -2.64 19.32
CA ARG A 511 3.01 -1.77 19.65
C ARG A 511 3.08 -0.48 18.83
N TYR A 512 4.26 0.09 18.68
CA TYR A 512 4.51 1.28 17.87
C TYR A 512 4.09 1.07 16.41
N LEU A 513 4.55 0.00 15.76
CA LEU A 513 4.20 -0.28 14.36
C LEU A 513 2.70 -0.48 14.16
N ARG A 514 2.03 -1.17 15.10
CA ARG A 514 0.58 -1.43 15.05
C ARG A 514 -0.26 -0.16 15.12
N ASN A 515 0.17 0.83 15.89
CA ASN A 515 -0.63 2.04 16.14
C ASN A 515 -0.24 3.19 15.19
N VAL A 516 1.07 3.40 14.96
CA VAL A 516 1.56 4.56 14.22
C VAL A 516 1.47 4.37 12.71
N VAL A 517 1.75 3.18 12.17
CA VAL A 517 1.70 2.97 10.70
C VAL A 517 0.30 3.18 10.12
N PRO A 518 -0.78 2.63 10.72
CA PRO A 518 -2.14 2.91 10.24
C PRO A 518 -2.55 4.37 10.43
N ALA A 519 -2.06 5.05 11.47
CA ALA A 519 -2.33 6.47 11.69
C ALA A 519 -1.67 7.35 10.64
N VAL A 520 -0.37 7.15 10.38
CA VAL A 520 0.35 7.82 9.30
C VAL A 520 -0.30 7.55 7.94
N TYR A 521 -0.74 6.32 7.69
CA TYR A 521 -1.48 5.98 6.47
C TYR A 521 -2.78 6.78 6.37
N ARG A 522 -3.56 6.87 7.46
CA ARG A 522 -4.80 7.65 7.49
C ARG A 522 -4.52 9.14 7.24
N GLU A 523 -3.48 9.70 7.85
CA GLU A 523 -3.08 11.10 7.69
C GLU A 523 -2.74 11.43 6.23
N ILE A 524 -1.89 10.62 5.60
CA ILE A 524 -1.48 10.82 4.19
C ILE A 524 -2.68 10.69 3.21
N ASN A 525 -3.68 9.91 3.59
CA ASN A 525 -4.86 9.62 2.79
C ASN A 525 -6.11 10.38 3.24
N ALA A 526 -6.02 11.22 4.26
CA ALA A 526 -7.05 12.17 4.61
C ALA A 526 -7.19 13.15 3.43
N ALA A 527 -8.42 13.33 2.96
CA ALA A 527 -8.75 14.16 1.81
C ALA A 527 -9.47 15.41 2.29
#